data_AF-A0A392NNU7-F1
#
_entry.id   AF-A0A392NNU7-F1
#
_cell.length_a   1.000
_cell.length_b   1.000
_cell.length_c   1.000
_cell.angle_alpha   90.00
_cell.angle_beta   90.00
_cell.angle_gamma   90.00
#
_symmetry.space_group_name_H-M   'P 1'
#
loop_
_entity.id
_entity.type
_entity.pdbx_description
1 polymer ?
#
loop_
_entity_poly.entity_id
_entity_poly.type
_entity_poly.pdbx_seq_one_letter_code
_entity_poly.pdbx_strand_id
1 'polypeptide(L)'
;MDIVESSLPEGLPDNFGAECKLQETVSKAVELLPELWKLADCPREATLSYRRALLHQWNLDARTISKIQKEFVVFLLYSGGEVMPPNLRSQMDGSFVPGNNIEEAILLLMILLRKVSLKRIEWDPSILDHLSFALSVSGDLSSLANNLEELLPGIIHRSERFHTLALCYYGAGKDLVALDLLRKLLNGREMPKHVHGLLMASKICCENPTLAEEGVSFSKRAVESLDGR
;
A
#
# COMPACT_ATOMS: atom_id res chain seq x y z
N MET A 1 -17.21 4.73 -23.59
CA MET A 1 -17.63 4.61 -22.19
C MET A 1 -18.79 5.54 -21.90
N ASP A 2 -18.66 6.83 -22.17
CA ASP A 2 -19.70 7.85 -21.90
C ASP A 2 -21.11 7.47 -22.42
N ILE A 3 -21.22 6.94 -23.63
CA ILE A 3 -22.52 6.49 -24.20
C ILE A 3 -23.11 5.33 -23.38
N VAL A 4 -22.29 4.36 -22.98
CA VAL A 4 -22.74 3.20 -22.18
C VAL A 4 -23.18 3.64 -20.80
N GLU A 5 -22.41 4.52 -20.15
CA GLU A 5 -22.75 5.09 -18.83
C GLU A 5 -24.04 5.91 -18.88
N SER A 6 -24.21 6.75 -19.91
CA SER A 6 -25.42 7.55 -20.09
C SER A 6 -26.66 6.70 -20.40
N SER A 7 -26.47 5.52 -20.99
CA SER A 7 -27.56 4.59 -21.33
C SER A 7 -27.91 3.66 -20.17
N LEU A 8 -26.97 3.44 -19.25
CA LEU A 8 -27.07 2.52 -18.10
C LEU A 8 -26.51 3.20 -16.85
N PRO A 9 -27.22 4.20 -16.29
CA PRO A 9 -26.75 4.94 -15.13
C PRO A 9 -26.67 4.09 -13.86
N GLU A 10 -27.54 3.08 -13.71
CA GLU A 10 -27.49 2.16 -12.56
C GLU A 10 -26.45 1.04 -12.69
N GLY A 11 -25.79 0.87 -13.85
CA GLY A 11 -24.88 -0.26 -14.09
C GLY A 11 -25.35 -1.25 -15.14
N LEU A 12 -24.51 -2.26 -15.40
CA LEU A 12 -24.89 -3.40 -16.23
C LEU A 12 -25.75 -4.37 -15.40
N PRO A 13 -26.92 -4.83 -15.89
CA PRO A 13 -27.74 -5.83 -15.19
C PRO A 13 -26.94 -7.11 -14.86
N ASP A 14 -27.23 -7.76 -13.72
CA ASP A 14 -26.52 -8.99 -13.29
C ASP A 14 -26.59 -10.13 -14.31
N ASN A 15 -27.65 -10.17 -15.14
CA ASN A 15 -27.86 -11.15 -16.21
C ASN A 15 -27.45 -10.62 -17.60
N PHE A 16 -26.72 -9.51 -17.68
CA PHE A 16 -26.28 -8.92 -18.94
C PHE A 16 -25.23 -9.81 -19.60
N GLY A 17 -25.70 -10.77 -20.40
CA GLY A 17 -24.88 -11.55 -21.29
C GLY A 17 -23.84 -12.43 -20.58
N ALA A 18 -24.28 -13.34 -19.71
CA ALA A 18 -23.44 -14.35 -19.05
C ALA A 18 -22.58 -15.21 -20.01
N GLU A 19 -22.82 -15.15 -21.32
CA GLU A 19 -22.04 -15.80 -22.39
C GLU A 19 -21.64 -14.83 -23.52
N CYS A 20 -21.79 -13.52 -23.32
CA CYS A 20 -21.67 -12.56 -24.41
C CYS A 20 -20.25 -11.99 -24.50
N LYS A 21 -19.60 -12.14 -25.66
CA LYS A 21 -18.33 -11.47 -26.03
C LYS A 21 -18.34 -9.96 -25.73
N LEU A 22 -19.53 -9.36 -25.65
CA LEU A 22 -19.70 -7.96 -25.29
C LEU A 22 -19.23 -7.66 -23.86
N GLN A 23 -19.57 -8.49 -22.86
CA GLN A 23 -19.13 -8.28 -21.48
C GLN A 23 -17.62 -8.37 -21.36
N GLU A 24 -17.01 -9.37 -22.01
CA GLU A 24 -15.55 -9.50 -22.08
C GLU A 24 -14.90 -8.27 -22.73
N THR A 25 -15.49 -7.78 -23.83
CA THR A 25 -15.00 -6.58 -24.54
C THR A 25 -15.12 -5.33 -23.66
N VAL A 26 -16.23 -5.16 -22.95
CA VAL A 26 -16.44 -4.04 -22.02
C VAL A 26 -15.43 -4.13 -20.87
N SER A 27 -15.27 -5.29 -20.24
CA SER A 27 -14.28 -5.50 -19.18
C SER A 27 -12.87 -5.14 -19.65
N LYS A 28 -12.48 -5.58 -20.85
CA LYS A 28 -11.16 -5.27 -21.41
C LYS A 28 -11.01 -3.79 -21.74
N ALA A 29 -12.06 -3.15 -22.25
CA ALA A 29 -12.05 -1.71 -22.53
C ALA A 29 -11.93 -0.88 -21.24
N VAL A 30 -12.66 -1.25 -20.18
CA VAL A 30 -12.57 -0.61 -18.86
C VAL A 30 -11.17 -0.75 -18.28
N GLU A 31 -10.56 -1.94 -18.40
CA GLU A 31 -9.20 -2.24 -17.92
C GLU A 31 -8.13 -1.44 -18.70
N LEU A 32 -8.24 -1.35 -20.03
CA LEU A 32 -7.19 -0.77 -20.88
C LEU A 32 -7.32 0.74 -21.09
N LEU A 33 -8.50 1.33 -20.91
CA LEU A 33 -8.72 2.76 -21.15
C LEU A 33 -7.78 3.68 -20.35
N PRO A 34 -7.52 3.44 -19.04
CA PRO A 34 -6.55 4.25 -18.31
C PRO A 34 -5.14 4.19 -18.90
N GLU A 35 -4.71 3.01 -19.39
CA GLU A 35 -3.40 2.84 -20.02
C GLU A 35 -3.27 3.66 -21.32
N LEU A 36 -4.33 3.70 -22.12
CA LEU A 36 -4.36 4.52 -23.34
C LEU A 36 -4.21 6.01 -23.02
N TRP A 37 -4.85 6.51 -21.96
CA TRP A 37 -4.69 7.90 -21.55
C TRP A 37 -3.30 8.21 -21.00
N LYS A 38 -2.66 7.26 -20.31
CA LYS A 38 -1.25 7.41 -19.91
C LYS A 38 -0.33 7.50 -21.13
N LEU A 39 -0.55 6.68 -22.16
CA LEU A 39 0.22 6.75 -23.40
C LEU A 39 0.00 8.05 -24.19
N ALA A 40 -1.18 8.65 -24.06
CA ALA A 40 -1.52 9.94 -24.66
C ALA A 40 -1.01 11.16 -23.85
N ASP A 41 -0.31 10.95 -22.73
CA ASP A 41 0.12 12.00 -21.79
C ASP A 41 -1.05 12.85 -21.26
N CYS A 42 -2.18 12.18 -20.99
CA CYS A 42 -3.42 12.76 -20.49
C CYS A 42 -3.70 12.27 -19.05
N PRO A 43 -2.96 12.76 -18.04
CA PRO A 43 -3.03 12.21 -16.67
C PRO A 43 -4.39 12.42 -16.00
N ARG A 44 -5.08 13.52 -16.32
CA ARG A 44 -6.43 13.81 -15.80
C ARG A 44 -7.43 12.77 -16.29
N GLU A 45 -7.39 12.47 -17.58
CA GLU A 45 -8.26 11.51 -18.26
C GLU A 45 -7.95 10.08 -17.80
N ALA A 46 -6.68 9.77 -17.54
CA ALA A 46 -6.27 8.50 -16.93
C ALA A 46 -6.90 8.33 -15.54
N THR A 47 -6.79 9.33 -14.66
CA THR A 47 -7.43 9.28 -13.34
C THR A 47 -8.94 9.16 -13.43
N LEU A 48 -9.60 9.96 -14.27
CA LEU A 48 -11.04 9.88 -14.45
C LEU A 48 -11.46 8.47 -14.91
N SER A 49 -10.68 7.86 -15.80
CA SER A 49 -10.95 6.50 -16.30
C SER A 49 -10.76 5.45 -15.21
N TYR A 50 -9.71 5.54 -14.38
CA TYR A 50 -9.53 4.65 -13.22
C TYR A 50 -10.69 4.80 -12.22
N ARG A 51 -11.08 6.03 -11.87
CA ARG A 51 -12.19 6.29 -10.95
C ARG A 51 -13.51 5.74 -11.52
N ARG A 52 -13.78 5.94 -12.81
CA ARG A 52 -14.96 5.37 -13.49
C ARG A 52 -14.96 3.84 -13.46
N ALA A 53 -13.81 3.23 -13.71
CA ALA A 53 -13.66 1.77 -13.66
C ALA A 53 -13.97 1.19 -12.26
N LEU A 54 -13.69 1.94 -11.19
CA LEU A 54 -13.88 1.49 -9.81
C LEU A 54 -15.23 1.86 -9.21
N LEU A 55 -15.86 2.95 -9.67
CA LEU A 55 -17.11 3.47 -9.08
C LEU A 55 -18.37 3.01 -9.82
N HIS A 56 -18.29 2.73 -11.13
CA HIS A 56 -19.43 2.29 -11.92
C HIS A 56 -19.55 0.75 -11.90
N GLN A 57 -20.77 0.23 -11.93
CA GLN A 57 -21.07 -1.19 -11.87
C GLN A 57 -20.91 -1.86 -13.25
N TRP A 58 -19.65 -2.16 -13.58
CA TRP A 58 -19.26 -2.81 -14.83
C TRP A 58 -19.36 -4.35 -14.82
N ASN A 59 -19.76 -4.96 -13.69
CA ASN A 59 -19.72 -6.42 -13.47
C ASN A 59 -18.33 -7.04 -13.70
N LEU A 60 -17.28 -6.34 -13.26
CA LEU A 60 -15.91 -6.85 -13.27
C LEU A 60 -15.70 -7.89 -12.17
N ASP A 61 -14.90 -8.90 -12.46
CA ASP A 61 -14.49 -9.88 -11.46
C ASP A 61 -13.49 -9.28 -10.45
N ALA A 62 -13.35 -9.93 -9.30
CA ALA A 62 -12.53 -9.43 -8.19
C ALA A 62 -11.04 -9.27 -8.56
N ARG A 63 -10.51 -10.12 -9.46
CA ARG A 63 -9.11 -10.06 -9.92
C ARG A 63 -8.90 -8.86 -10.83
N THR A 64 -9.83 -8.58 -11.73
CA THR A 64 -9.77 -7.38 -12.58
C THR A 64 -9.88 -6.11 -11.74
N ILE A 65 -10.81 -6.05 -10.79
CA ILE A 65 -10.95 -4.89 -9.90
C ILE A 65 -9.67 -4.66 -9.08
N SER A 66 -9.09 -5.71 -8.46
CA SER A 66 -7.87 -5.52 -7.66
C SER A 66 -6.68 -5.10 -8.50
N LYS A 67 -6.57 -5.58 -9.75
CA LYS A 67 -5.57 -5.12 -10.71
C LYS A 67 -5.71 -3.63 -11.00
N ILE A 68 -6.91 -3.18 -11.38
CA ILE A 68 -7.20 -1.76 -11.67
C ILE A 68 -6.92 -0.89 -10.43
N GLN A 69 -7.32 -1.32 -9.24
CA GLN A 69 -7.02 -0.61 -7.99
C GLN A 69 -5.52 -0.44 -7.79
N LYS A 70 -4.72 -1.49 -8.00
CA LYS A 70 -3.27 -1.44 -7.83
C LYS A 70 -2.58 -0.57 -8.88
N GLU A 71 -2.97 -0.68 -10.14
CA GLU A 71 -2.45 0.16 -11.22
C GLU A 71 -2.78 1.64 -10.98
N PHE A 72 -3.98 1.92 -10.47
CA PHE A 72 -4.35 3.28 -10.10
C PHE A 72 -3.52 3.81 -8.93
N VAL A 73 -3.26 3.00 -7.91
CA VAL A 73 -2.36 3.36 -6.80
C VAL A 73 -0.96 3.71 -7.32
N VAL A 74 -0.38 2.87 -8.19
CA VAL A 74 0.94 3.14 -8.80
C VAL A 74 0.92 4.47 -9.55
N PHE A 75 -0.15 4.72 -10.30
CA PHE A 75 -0.31 5.98 -11.02
C PHE A 75 -0.39 7.19 -10.06
N LEU A 76 -1.21 7.11 -9.01
CA LEU A 76 -1.37 8.17 -8.02
C LEU A 76 -0.07 8.50 -7.27
N LEU A 77 0.71 7.47 -6.94
CA LEU A 77 1.94 7.61 -6.14
C LEU A 77 3.15 8.08 -6.96
N TYR A 78 3.26 7.68 -8.22
CA TYR A 78 4.53 7.82 -8.97
C TYR A 78 4.45 8.65 -10.25
N SER A 79 3.27 9.09 -10.69
CA SER A 79 3.13 9.90 -11.92
C SER A 79 3.53 11.38 -11.76
N GLY A 80 3.70 11.88 -10.54
CA GLY A 80 4.11 13.26 -10.25
C GLY A 80 3.06 14.34 -10.53
N GLY A 81 1.88 13.99 -11.05
CA GLY A 81 0.79 14.92 -11.28
C GLY A 81 -0.14 15.03 -10.07
N GLU A 82 -0.33 16.23 -9.54
CA GLU A 82 -1.34 16.48 -8.51
C GLU A 82 -2.74 16.37 -9.14
N VAL A 83 -3.48 15.33 -8.78
CA VAL A 83 -4.80 15.08 -9.36
C VAL A 83 -5.86 15.69 -8.47
N MET A 84 -6.82 16.37 -9.09
CA MET A 84 -7.95 16.95 -8.37
C MET A 84 -8.69 15.89 -7.56
N PRO A 85 -9.07 16.21 -6.31
CA PRO A 85 -9.81 15.29 -5.46
C PRO A 85 -11.08 14.84 -6.18
N PRO A 86 -11.53 13.60 -5.97
CA PRO A 86 -12.74 13.12 -6.59
C PRO A 86 -13.92 13.96 -6.09
N ASN A 87 -14.77 14.42 -7.01
CA ASN A 87 -16.02 15.11 -6.68
C ASN A 87 -17.05 14.08 -6.13
N LEU A 88 -16.74 13.47 -4.98
CA LEU A 88 -17.61 12.53 -4.26
C LEU A 88 -18.58 13.25 -3.32
N ARG A 89 -18.46 14.58 -3.19
CA ARG A 89 -19.27 15.42 -2.29
C ARG A 89 -20.78 15.35 -2.56
N SER A 90 -21.19 14.87 -3.75
CA SER A 90 -22.60 14.67 -4.11
C SER A 90 -23.06 13.20 -4.09
N GLN A 91 -22.17 12.24 -3.81
CA GLN A 91 -22.44 10.81 -4.03
C GLN A 91 -22.86 10.06 -2.76
N MET A 92 -22.32 10.41 -1.57
CA MET A 92 -22.69 9.74 -0.31
C MET A 92 -22.54 10.72 0.87
N ASP A 93 -23.65 10.98 1.57
CA ASP A 93 -23.64 11.81 2.77
C ASP A 93 -22.86 11.09 3.88
N GLY A 94 -21.68 11.59 4.24
CA GLY A 94 -20.85 11.08 5.35
C GLY A 94 -19.72 10.10 5.01
N SER A 95 -19.39 9.84 3.73
CA SER A 95 -18.22 9.01 3.37
C SER A 95 -16.91 9.82 3.37
N PHE A 96 -15.79 9.16 3.70
CA PHE A 96 -14.46 9.76 3.58
C PHE A 96 -14.15 10.05 2.10
N VAL A 97 -13.80 11.30 1.80
CA VAL A 97 -13.40 11.74 0.45
C VAL A 97 -11.92 12.09 0.50
N PRO A 98 -11.06 11.38 -0.25
CA PRO A 98 -9.65 11.71 -0.33
C PRO A 98 -9.42 13.15 -0.79
N GLY A 99 -8.61 13.90 -0.05
CA GLY A 99 -8.26 15.28 -0.36
C GLY A 99 -7.12 15.43 -1.37
N ASN A 100 -6.32 14.39 -1.58
CA ASN A 100 -5.18 14.35 -2.49
C ASN A 100 -4.88 12.92 -2.98
N ASN A 101 -3.92 12.79 -3.90
CA ASN A 101 -3.50 11.50 -4.46
C ASN A 101 -3.03 10.50 -3.40
N ILE A 102 -2.29 10.96 -2.39
CA ILE A 102 -1.70 10.10 -1.36
C ILE A 102 -2.82 9.49 -0.51
N GLU A 103 -3.80 10.30 -0.09
CA GLU A 103 -4.96 9.81 0.64
C GLU A 103 -5.80 8.81 -0.18
N GLU A 104 -5.97 9.04 -1.48
CA GLU A 104 -6.71 8.13 -2.35
C GLU A 104 -5.95 6.81 -2.54
N ALA A 105 -4.63 6.88 -2.70
CA ALA A 105 -3.77 5.71 -2.77
C ALA A 105 -3.81 4.89 -1.46
N ILE A 106 -3.71 5.55 -0.30
CA ILE A 106 -3.82 4.89 1.01
C ILE A 106 -5.16 4.19 1.15
N LEU A 107 -6.27 4.86 0.81
CA LEU A 107 -7.61 4.28 0.86
C LEU A 107 -7.71 3.01 -0.01
N LEU A 108 -7.26 3.08 -1.26
CA LEU A 108 -7.29 1.95 -2.18
C LEU A 108 -6.44 0.78 -1.68
N LEU A 109 -5.26 1.07 -1.12
CA LEU A 109 -4.37 0.06 -0.54
C LEU A 109 -4.96 -0.60 0.71
N MET A 110 -5.62 0.16 1.59
CA MET A 110 -6.34 -0.40 2.74
C MET A 110 -7.50 -1.31 2.30
N ILE A 111 -8.22 -0.94 1.23
CA ILE A 111 -9.26 -1.79 0.64
C ILE A 111 -8.66 -3.09 0.11
N LEU A 112 -7.54 -3.02 -0.61
CA LEU A 112 -6.84 -4.21 -1.11
C LEU A 112 -6.37 -5.12 0.04
N LEU A 113 -5.76 -4.54 1.07
CA LEU A 113 -5.29 -5.25 2.25
C LEU A 113 -6.44 -5.98 2.97
N ARG A 114 -7.59 -5.30 3.14
CA ARG A 114 -8.79 -5.92 3.71
C ARG A 114 -9.30 -7.07 2.84
N LYS A 115 -9.26 -6.94 1.51
CA LYS A 115 -9.66 -8.03 0.59
C LYS A 115 -8.72 -9.24 0.74
N VAL A 116 -7.41 -9.04 0.90
CA VAL A 116 -6.44 -10.11 1.18
C VAL A 116 -6.79 -10.80 2.51
N SER A 117 -7.00 -10.04 3.60
CA SER A 117 -7.32 -10.62 4.91
C SER A 117 -8.63 -11.43 4.89
N LEU A 118 -9.59 -11.03 4.05
CA LEU A 118 -10.85 -11.75 3.82
C LEU A 118 -10.74 -12.87 2.77
N LYS A 119 -9.54 -13.16 2.25
CA LYS A 119 -9.27 -14.16 1.20
C LYS A 119 -10.10 -13.96 -0.08
N ARG A 120 -10.46 -12.71 -0.38
CA ARG A 120 -11.20 -12.33 -1.60
C ARG A 120 -10.28 -12.15 -2.80
N ILE A 121 -9.00 -11.87 -2.57
CA ILE A 121 -7.95 -11.76 -3.58
C ILE A 121 -6.67 -12.45 -3.09
N GLU A 122 -5.80 -12.81 -4.01
CA GLU A 122 -4.47 -13.36 -3.71
C GLU A 122 -3.57 -12.30 -3.06
N TRP A 123 -2.61 -12.75 -2.24
CA TRP A 123 -1.61 -11.87 -1.64
C TRP A 123 -0.61 -11.38 -2.69
N ASP A 124 -0.36 -10.09 -2.68
CA ASP A 124 0.66 -9.43 -3.51
C ASP A 124 1.53 -8.55 -2.60
N PRO A 125 2.83 -8.87 -2.42
CA PRO A 125 3.74 -8.10 -1.57
C PRO A 125 3.80 -6.61 -1.92
N SER A 126 3.63 -6.25 -3.20
CA SER A 126 3.70 -4.85 -3.64
C SER A 126 2.63 -3.96 -3.02
N ILE A 127 1.51 -4.52 -2.54
CA ILE A 127 0.49 -3.78 -1.79
C ILE A 127 1.12 -3.14 -0.54
N LEU A 128 1.94 -3.90 0.19
CA LEU A 128 2.59 -3.39 1.38
C LEU A 128 3.69 -2.39 1.04
N ASP A 129 4.46 -2.63 -0.02
CA ASP A 129 5.52 -1.73 -0.47
C ASP A 129 4.94 -0.35 -0.81
N HIS A 130 3.87 -0.30 -1.60
CA HIS A 130 3.19 0.94 -1.96
C HIS A 130 2.53 1.62 -0.76
N LEU A 131 1.96 0.86 0.19
CA LEU A 131 1.37 1.43 1.41
C LEU A 131 2.42 2.02 2.34
N SER A 132 3.55 1.33 2.50
CA SER A 132 4.68 1.79 3.28
C SER A 132 5.25 3.08 2.69
N PHE A 133 5.39 3.15 1.36
CA PHE A 133 5.78 4.37 0.67
C PHE A 133 4.79 5.51 0.92
N ALA A 134 3.49 5.29 0.66
CA ALA A 134 2.46 6.32 0.78
C ALA A 134 2.38 6.90 2.21
N LEU A 135 2.43 6.04 3.23
CA LEU A 135 2.39 6.47 4.64
C LEU A 135 3.70 7.13 5.10
N SER A 136 4.85 6.74 4.54
CA SER A 136 6.11 7.41 4.83
C SER A 136 6.14 8.85 4.31
N VAL A 137 5.54 9.10 3.14
CA VAL A 137 5.48 10.43 2.53
C VAL A 137 4.38 11.29 3.16
N SER A 138 3.30 10.68 3.70
CA SER A 138 2.27 11.42 4.45
C SER A 138 2.67 11.78 5.88
N GLY A 139 3.74 11.17 6.41
CA GLY A 139 4.27 11.43 7.75
C GLY A 139 3.54 10.69 8.88
N ASP A 140 2.51 9.88 8.58
CA ASP A 140 1.76 9.13 9.60
C ASP A 140 2.28 7.69 9.75
N LEU A 141 3.47 7.58 10.36
CA LEU A 141 4.13 6.31 10.61
C LEU A 141 3.50 5.50 11.76
N SER A 142 2.73 6.15 12.64
CA SER A 142 1.98 5.44 13.70
C SER A 142 0.83 4.64 13.11
N SER A 143 0.08 5.21 12.16
CA SER A 143 -0.97 4.48 11.45
C SER A 143 -0.41 3.33 10.63
N LEU A 144 0.77 3.48 10.01
CA LEU A 144 1.44 2.37 9.32
C LEU A 144 1.78 1.22 10.28
N ALA A 145 2.34 1.53 11.45
CA ALA A 145 2.63 0.52 12.47
C ALA A 145 1.37 -0.26 12.89
N ASN A 146 0.27 0.45 13.17
CA ASN A 146 -0.99 -0.18 13.56
C ASN A 146 -1.54 -1.09 12.46
N ASN A 147 -1.54 -0.65 11.20
CA ASN A 147 -2.00 -1.47 10.08
C ASN A 147 -1.13 -2.73 9.91
N LEU A 148 0.19 -2.60 10.05
CA LEU A 148 1.11 -3.75 10.03
C LEU A 148 0.86 -4.73 11.19
N GLU A 149 0.48 -4.24 12.36
CA GLU A 149 0.13 -5.07 13.51
C GLU A 149 -1.17 -5.86 13.28
N GLU A 150 -2.15 -5.27 12.61
CA GLU A 150 -3.43 -5.93 12.30
C GLU A 150 -3.32 -7.00 11.21
N LEU A 151 -2.22 -7.04 10.45
CA LEU A 151 -2.01 -8.08 9.45
C LEU A 151 -1.92 -9.47 10.05
N LEU A 152 -2.65 -10.41 9.44
CA LEU A 152 -2.64 -11.81 9.84
C LEU A 152 -1.20 -12.38 9.80
N PRO A 153 -0.82 -13.22 10.78
CA PRO A 153 0.45 -13.93 10.75
C PRO A 153 0.62 -14.72 9.45
N GLY A 154 1.83 -14.68 8.86
CA GLY A 154 2.16 -15.42 7.64
C GLY A 154 2.00 -14.64 6.33
N ILE A 155 1.44 -13.42 6.37
CA ILE A 155 1.40 -12.52 5.20
C ILE A 155 2.80 -11.94 4.91
N ILE A 156 3.50 -11.51 5.95
CA ILE A 156 4.86 -10.95 5.90
C ILE A 156 5.79 -11.87 6.67
N HIS A 157 7.02 -12.05 6.19
CA HIS A 157 8.02 -12.78 6.96
C HIS A 157 8.27 -12.12 8.32
N ARG A 158 8.46 -12.92 9.36
CA ARG A 158 8.55 -12.41 10.73
C ARG A 158 9.66 -11.38 10.93
N SER A 159 10.84 -11.61 10.35
CA SER A 159 11.97 -10.67 10.41
C SER A 159 11.66 -9.34 9.72
N GLU A 160 11.05 -9.39 8.53
CA GLU A 160 10.64 -8.21 7.78
C GLU A 160 9.58 -7.40 8.53
N ARG A 161 8.63 -8.09 9.18
CA ARG A 161 7.64 -7.45 10.04
C ARG A 161 8.30 -6.71 11.22
N PHE A 162 9.23 -7.35 11.93
CA PHE A 162 9.94 -6.68 13.02
C PHE A 162 10.75 -5.48 12.54
N HIS A 163 11.44 -5.60 11.41
CA HIS A 163 12.22 -4.50 10.86
C HIS A 163 11.33 -3.32 10.45
N THR A 164 10.24 -3.59 9.74
CA THR A 164 9.31 -2.56 9.25
C THR A 164 8.59 -1.86 10.41
N LEU A 165 8.11 -2.62 11.41
CA LEU A 165 7.51 -2.03 12.61
C LEU A 165 8.51 -1.18 13.40
N ALA A 166 9.77 -1.62 13.49
CA ALA A 166 10.81 -0.82 14.14
C ALA A 166 11.03 0.51 13.42
N LEU A 167 11.10 0.51 12.08
CA LEU A 167 11.20 1.74 11.27
C LEU A 167 10.01 2.69 11.50
N CYS A 168 8.80 2.14 11.51
CA CYS A 168 7.58 2.93 11.74
C CYS A 168 7.59 3.59 13.12
N TYR A 169 7.88 2.81 14.17
CA TYR A 169 7.89 3.33 15.54
C TYR A 169 9.03 4.31 15.80
N TYR A 170 10.20 4.09 15.21
CA TYR A 170 11.31 5.05 15.31
C TYR A 170 10.96 6.36 14.63
N GLY A 171 10.42 6.33 13.40
CA GLY A 171 10.00 7.56 12.71
C GLY A 171 8.80 8.25 13.39
N ALA A 172 8.01 7.54 14.18
CA ALA A 172 6.97 8.09 15.05
C ALA A 172 7.50 8.60 16.42
N GLY A 173 8.82 8.58 16.66
CA GLY A 173 9.44 9.02 17.92
C GLY A 173 9.25 8.08 19.11
N LYS A 174 8.91 6.81 18.86
CA LYS A 174 8.72 5.76 19.88
C LYS A 174 9.96 4.84 19.96
N ASP A 175 11.11 5.42 20.25
CA ASP A 175 12.42 4.77 20.11
C ASP A 175 12.58 3.49 20.94
N LEU A 176 12.06 3.48 22.17
CA LEU A 176 12.13 2.29 23.04
C LEU A 176 11.29 1.12 22.48
N VAL A 177 10.16 1.42 21.84
CA VAL A 177 9.32 0.41 21.18
C VAL A 177 10.04 -0.14 19.95
N ALA A 178 10.64 0.74 19.15
CA ALA A 178 11.46 0.35 18.01
C ALA A 178 12.64 -0.54 18.44
N LEU A 179 13.33 -0.18 19.53
CA LEU A 179 14.45 -0.95 20.06
C LEU A 179 14.03 -2.34 20.56
N ASP A 180 12.88 -2.49 21.22
CA ASP A 180 12.37 -3.81 21.62
C ASP A 180 12.09 -4.73 20.41
N LEU A 181 11.55 -4.17 19.33
CA LEU A 181 11.36 -4.91 18.08
C LEU A 181 12.69 -5.29 17.42
N LEU A 182 13.67 -4.39 17.44
CA LEU A 182 15.02 -4.68 16.94
C LEU A 182 15.72 -5.76 17.77
N ARG A 183 15.57 -5.78 19.09
CA ARG A 183 16.07 -6.87 19.95
C ARG A 183 15.45 -8.21 19.57
N LYS A 184 14.16 -8.24 19.24
CA LYS A 184 13.49 -9.46 18.74
C LYS A 184 14.04 -9.89 17.38
N LEU A 185 14.21 -8.96 16.44
CA LEU A 185 14.78 -9.22 15.12
C LEU A 185 16.22 -9.76 15.18
N LEU A 186 17.03 -9.17 16.05
CA LEU A 186 18.47 -9.42 16.15
C LEU A 186 18.83 -10.57 17.11
N ASN A 187 17.82 -11.22 17.67
CA ASN A 187 17.99 -12.44 18.46
C ASN A 187 18.47 -13.58 17.54
N GLY A 188 19.22 -14.53 18.10
CA GLY A 188 19.82 -15.64 17.35
C GLY A 188 18.84 -16.57 16.63
N ARG A 189 17.53 -16.49 16.94
CA ARG A 189 16.46 -17.27 16.30
C ARG A 189 15.90 -16.64 15.02
N GLU A 190 16.13 -15.36 14.80
CA GLU A 190 15.58 -14.60 13.66
C GLU A 190 16.72 -14.24 12.70
N MET A 191 17.17 -12.97 12.67
CA MET A 191 18.24 -12.52 11.78
C MET A 191 19.33 -11.76 12.53
N PRO A 192 20.22 -12.46 13.26
CA PRO A 192 21.22 -11.83 14.12
C PRO A 192 22.28 -11.02 13.36
N LYS A 193 22.44 -11.23 12.05
CA LYS A 193 23.37 -10.50 11.15
C LYS A 193 22.67 -9.44 10.28
N HIS A 194 21.45 -9.03 10.63
CA HIS A 194 20.70 -8.03 9.87
C HIS A 194 21.34 -6.63 10.03
N VAL A 195 22.24 -6.26 9.11
CA VAL A 195 23.09 -5.05 9.20
C VAL A 195 22.28 -3.78 9.44
N HIS A 196 21.22 -3.52 8.66
CA HIS A 196 20.38 -2.33 8.86
C HIS A 196 19.72 -2.28 10.25
N GLY A 197 19.34 -3.44 10.77
CA GLY A 197 18.76 -3.55 12.12
C GLY A 197 19.79 -3.27 13.21
N LEU A 198 21.01 -3.78 13.04
CA LEU A 198 22.13 -3.53 13.96
C LEU A 198 22.51 -2.04 14.00
N LEU A 199 22.64 -1.41 12.83
CA LEU A 199 22.95 0.02 12.73
C LEU A 199 21.85 0.88 13.36
N MET A 200 20.59 0.55 13.10
CA MET A 200 19.44 1.27 13.67
C MET A 200 19.36 1.11 15.20
N ALA A 201 19.56 -0.11 15.71
CA ALA A 201 19.54 -0.37 17.16
C ALA A 201 20.69 0.38 17.86
N SER A 202 21.88 0.37 17.27
CA SER A 202 23.02 1.15 17.74
C SER A 202 22.71 2.65 17.78
N LYS A 203 22.14 3.21 16.69
CA LYS A 203 21.75 4.62 16.63
C LYS A 203 20.80 5.01 17.76
N ILE A 204 19.73 4.22 17.98
CA ILE A 204 18.77 4.47 19.06
C ILE A 204 19.46 4.43 20.43
N CYS A 205 20.34 3.45 20.66
CA CYS A 205 21.08 3.35 21.92
C CYS A 205 22.00 4.56 22.18
N CYS A 206 22.58 5.18 21.15
CA CYS A 206 23.44 6.36 21.30
C CYS A 206 22.71 7.57 21.89
N GLU A 207 21.39 7.63 21.76
CA GLU A 207 20.57 8.73 22.30
C GLU A 207 20.30 8.57 23.80
N ASN A 208 20.64 7.41 24.40
CA ASN A 208 20.44 7.13 25.82
C ASN A 208 21.72 6.57 26.49
N PRO A 209 22.35 7.32 27.42
CA PRO A 209 23.58 6.87 28.10
C PRO A 209 23.44 5.51 28.81
N THR A 210 22.25 5.13 29.26
CA THR A 210 22.04 3.83 29.92
C THR A 210 22.11 2.64 28.96
N LEU A 211 22.00 2.89 27.65
CA LEU A 211 22.05 1.88 26.60
C LEU A 211 23.40 1.86 25.86
N ALA A 212 24.39 2.64 26.31
CA ALA A 212 25.65 2.82 25.61
C ALA A 212 26.39 1.49 25.35
N GLU A 213 26.46 0.60 26.35
CA GLU A 213 27.09 -0.71 26.20
C GLU A 213 26.39 -1.59 25.16
N GLU A 214 25.05 -1.60 25.18
CA GLU A 214 24.24 -2.32 24.21
C GLU A 214 24.43 -1.75 22.78
N GLY A 215 24.47 -0.42 22.65
CA GLY A 215 24.76 0.25 21.39
C GLY A 215 26.13 -0.12 20.80
N VAL A 216 27.18 -0.14 21.63
CA VAL A 216 28.53 -0.59 21.21
C VAL A 216 28.51 -2.04 20.75
N SER A 217 27.77 -2.91 21.44
CA SER A 217 27.60 -4.32 21.05
C SER A 217 26.94 -4.46 19.67
N PHE A 218 25.86 -3.72 19.40
CA PHE A 218 25.22 -3.70 18.08
C PHE A 218 26.14 -3.17 16.99
N SER A 219 26.88 -2.08 17.24
CA SER A 219 27.86 -1.52 16.29
C SER A 219 28.95 -2.52 15.91
N LYS A 220 29.55 -3.20 16.90
CA LYS A 220 30.59 -4.21 16.65
C LYS A 220 30.06 -5.36 15.79
N ARG A 221 28.88 -5.88 16.14
CA ARG A 221 28.19 -6.91 15.36
C ARG A 221 27.88 -6.46 13.93
N ALA A 222 27.58 -5.19 13.71
CA ALA A 222 27.32 -4.65 12.38
C ALA A 222 28.59 -4.71 11.51
N VAL A 223 29.73 -4.31 12.07
CA VAL A 223 31.05 -4.39 11.40
C VAL A 223 31.41 -5.84 11.10
N GLU A 224 31.32 -6.73 12.09
CA GLU A 224 31.59 -8.17 11.92
C GLU A 224 30.69 -8.82 10.85
N SER A 225 29.43 -8.35 10.73
CA SER A 225 28.50 -8.85 9.72
C SER A 225 28.81 -8.35 8.30
N LEU A 226 29.59 -7.27 8.17
CA LEU A 226 30.07 -6.74 6.90
C LEU A 226 31.40 -7.38 6.48
N ASP A 227 32.30 -7.64 7.44
CA ASP A 227 33.62 -8.25 7.19
C ASP A 227 33.54 -9.74 6.82
N GLY A 228 32.41 -10.39 7.11
CA GLY A 228 32.15 -11.80 6.77
C GLY A 228 31.52 -12.04 5.39
N ARG A 229 31.58 -11.06 4.46
CA ARG A 229 31.07 -11.16 3.08
C ARG A 229 32.19 -11.19 2.04
#